data_AF-A0A413UNT5-F1
#
_entry.id   AF-A0A413UNT5-F1
#
_cell.length_a   1.000
_cell.length_b   1.000
_cell.length_c   1.000
_cell.angle_alpha   90.00
_cell.angle_beta   90.00
_cell.angle_gamma   90.00
#
_symmetry.space_group_name_H-M   'P 1'
#
loop_
_entity.id
_entity.type
_entity.pdbx_description
1 polymer ?
#
loop_
_entity_poly.entity_id
_entity_poly.type
_entity_poly.pdbx_seq_one_letter_code
_entity_poly.pdbx_strand_id
1 'polypeptide(L)'
;MIKIAKFGGSSVADAEHFKKIKAIVDADPARRFVVVSACGRRFKGDTKVTDLLYLVNAHVKYHVSCEELLEDIGQRYFDIADELELTYPIREEFAAFAERARSGGYSTEELVSRGEYFTARLMAEYLGLPFLDAATVVAFHHDGTLSMNRTSELVQEYGQQGGFVMPGFYGATREGQIKLLDRGGGDISGSILAKCLGADLYENWTDVSGFYSADPRIVPEAQPIARVTYEELRELSYMGASVLHEEAVFPVREAGIPLVIKNTNAPQDPGTIISETADEGEAEPIITGVTGKRGFVAINVARDRTKPRVGFMRRALSVFERYDVSVEHMPTGVDRFGAVVQEQDVHDSLYSLVGDIQQEVEPLEIEVVEGLALIATVGRNLRGRAGISGHLFGMLGQAGVSVRMISQSCDEINIIIGVEEKDFDLAIQTIYRAFSDENGIVKVSDLEAPAPVDPALVALHK
;
A
#
# COMPACT_ATOMS: atom_id res chain seq x y z
N MET A 1 -15.20 19.53 -14.08
CA MET A 1 -14.09 18.73 -13.52
C MET A 1 -14.28 18.63 -12.01
N ILE A 2 -14.33 17.43 -11.47
CA ILE A 2 -14.41 17.10 -10.05
C ILE A 2 -13.11 16.43 -9.67
N LYS A 3 -12.40 16.99 -8.67
CA LYS A 3 -11.22 16.37 -8.08
C LYS A 3 -11.51 16.02 -6.62
N ILE A 4 -11.17 14.80 -6.23
CA ILE A 4 -11.12 14.44 -4.81
C ILE A 4 -9.70 14.67 -4.31
N ALA A 5 -9.54 15.40 -3.21
CA ALA A 5 -8.25 15.62 -2.57
C ALA A 5 -8.24 14.91 -1.20
N LYS A 6 -7.47 13.83 -1.08
CA LYS A 6 -7.28 13.14 0.19
C LYS A 6 -5.92 13.52 0.78
N PHE A 7 -5.89 13.88 2.06
CA PHE A 7 -4.65 14.20 2.78
C PHE A 7 -4.37 13.14 3.85
N GLY A 8 -3.21 12.49 3.76
CA GLY A 8 -2.75 11.50 4.73
C GLY A 8 -2.31 12.10 6.05
N GLY A 9 -2.12 11.27 7.08
CA GLY A 9 -1.82 11.72 8.44
C GLY A 9 -0.58 12.62 8.55
N SER A 10 0.49 12.34 7.81
CA SER A 10 1.69 13.19 7.76
C SER A 10 1.41 14.58 7.16
N SER A 11 0.37 14.70 6.35
CA SER A 11 -0.08 15.95 5.73
C SER A 11 -1.07 16.74 6.59
N VAL A 12 -1.49 16.24 7.75
CA VAL A 12 -2.45 16.89 8.67
C VAL A 12 -1.94 16.90 10.11
N ALA A 13 -0.62 17.02 10.31
CA ALA A 13 -0.01 16.85 11.63
C ALA A 13 -0.19 18.05 12.58
N ASP A 14 -0.29 19.27 12.04
CA ASP A 14 -0.30 20.53 12.80
C ASP A 14 -0.94 21.67 11.98
N ALA A 15 -0.99 22.87 12.57
CA ALA A 15 -1.56 24.07 11.95
C ALA A 15 -0.81 24.52 10.68
N GLU A 16 0.51 24.34 10.61
CA GLU A 16 1.30 24.65 9.41
C GLU A 16 0.90 23.74 8.23
N HIS A 17 0.63 22.47 8.50
CA HIS A 17 0.11 21.55 7.50
C HIS A 17 -1.32 21.91 7.06
N PHE A 18 -2.17 22.37 7.98
CA PHE A 18 -3.49 22.91 7.62
C PHE A 18 -3.38 24.11 6.66
N LYS A 19 -2.46 25.06 6.93
CA LYS A 19 -2.18 26.20 6.04
C LYS A 19 -1.77 25.74 4.63
N LYS A 20 -0.90 24.71 4.54
CA LYS A 20 -0.51 24.11 3.24
C LYS A 20 -1.71 23.48 2.52
N ILE A 21 -2.55 22.73 3.22
CA ILE A 21 -3.76 22.13 2.64
C ILE A 21 -4.68 23.20 2.10
N LYS A 22 -4.91 24.28 2.85
CA LYS A 22 -5.73 25.40 2.39
C LYS A 22 -5.16 26.02 1.12
N ALA A 23 -3.86 26.26 1.05
CA ALA A 23 -3.21 26.77 -0.16
C ALA A 23 -3.38 25.82 -1.36
N ILE A 24 -3.28 24.50 -1.14
CA ILE A 24 -3.48 23.48 -2.17
C ILE A 24 -4.94 23.47 -2.67
N VAL A 25 -5.91 23.49 -1.76
CA VAL A 25 -7.34 23.49 -2.09
C VAL A 25 -7.73 24.78 -2.81
N ASP A 26 -7.31 25.95 -2.29
CA ASP A 26 -7.62 27.26 -2.88
C ASP A 26 -6.97 27.47 -4.26
N ALA A 27 -5.87 26.77 -4.55
CA ALA A 27 -5.17 26.84 -5.83
C ALA A 27 -5.94 26.19 -7.00
N ASP A 28 -6.93 25.34 -6.73
CA ASP A 28 -7.74 24.71 -7.77
C ASP A 28 -9.20 24.53 -7.32
N PRO A 29 -10.17 25.27 -7.87
CA PRO A 29 -11.58 25.21 -7.45
C PRO A 29 -12.23 23.85 -7.68
N ALA A 30 -11.60 22.94 -8.46
CA ALA A 30 -12.08 21.57 -8.59
C ALA A 30 -11.87 20.72 -7.32
N ARG A 31 -10.97 21.13 -6.40
CA ARG A 31 -10.62 20.44 -5.14
C ARG A 31 -11.58 20.74 -3.99
N ARG A 32 -12.87 20.79 -4.28
CA ARG A 32 -13.92 21.12 -3.29
C ARG A 32 -14.40 19.93 -2.46
N PHE A 33 -13.96 18.71 -2.77
CA PHE A 33 -14.27 17.49 -2.01
C PHE A 33 -12.99 16.98 -1.37
N VAL A 34 -12.89 17.13 -0.05
CA VAL A 34 -11.67 16.88 0.70
C VAL A 34 -11.89 15.73 1.68
N VAL A 35 -10.93 14.79 1.72
CA VAL A 35 -10.90 13.71 2.70
C VAL A 35 -9.65 13.86 3.56
N VAL A 36 -9.77 13.77 4.89
CA VAL A 36 -8.61 13.87 5.80
C VAL A 36 -8.49 12.66 6.70
N SER A 37 -7.25 12.24 6.93
CA SER A 37 -6.89 11.27 7.98
C SER A 37 -6.83 11.94 9.37
N ALA A 38 -6.64 11.16 10.43
CA ALA A 38 -6.29 11.71 11.74
C ALA A 38 -4.92 12.42 11.72
N CYS A 39 -4.70 13.36 12.65
CA CYS A 39 -3.41 14.01 12.84
C CYS A 39 -2.27 12.98 13.00
N GLY A 40 -1.27 13.07 12.13
CA GLY A 40 -0.10 12.19 12.11
C GLY A 40 0.97 12.59 13.13
N ARG A 41 2.21 12.21 12.82
CA ARG A 41 3.38 12.55 13.63
C ARG A 41 3.86 13.95 13.27
N ARG A 42 4.12 14.79 14.27
CA ARG A 42 4.68 16.14 14.07
C ARG A 42 6.19 16.13 13.81
N PHE A 43 6.89 15.16 14.41
CA PHE A 43 8.34 14.99 14.29
C PHE A 43 8.75 13.53 14.45
N LYS A 44 10.02 13.23 14.14
CA LYS A 44 10.59 11.88 14.30
C LYS A 44 10.60 11.48 15.78
N GLY A 45 9.85 10.43 16.12
CA GLY A 45 9.69 9.94 17.50
C GLY A 45 8.33 10.29 18.13
N ASP A 46 7.51 11.10 17.47
CA ASP A 46 6.12 11.34 17.87
C ASP A 46 5.22 10.13 17.53
N THR A 47 4.08 10.02 18.20
CA THR A 47 3.08 8.96 17.99
C THR A 47 1.90 9.50 17.20
N LYS A 48 1.28 8.68 16.34
CA LYS A 48 0.08 9.10 15.59
C LYS A 48 -1.13 9.14 16.54
N VAL A 49 -2.08 10.04 16.30
CA VAL A 49 -3.30 10.09 17.12
C VAL A 49 -4.08 8.78 17.08
N THR A 50 -4.18 8.13 15.93
CA THR A 50 -4.81 6.81 15.78
C THR A 50 -4.18 5.76 16.70
N ASP A 51 -2.85 5.73 16.82
CA ASP A 51 -2.14 4.78 17.69
C ASP A 51 -2.40 5.10 19.17
N LEU A 52 -2.41 6.39 19.54
CA LEU A 52 -2.76 6.84 20.89
C LEU A 52 -4.20 6.45 21.26
N LEU A 53 -5.14 6.53 20.32
CA LEU A 53 -6.53 6.12 20.52
C LEU A 53 -6.64 4.60 20.75
N TYR A 54 -5.90 3.77 20.00
CA TYR A 54 -5.81 2.33 20.31
C TYR A 54 -5.23 2.08 21.71
N LEU A 55 -4.23 2.85 22.13
CA LEU A 55 -3.67 2.76 23.49
C LEU A 55 -4.70 3.17 24.55
N VAL A 56 -5.50 4.22 24.33
CA VAL A 56 -6.60 4.60 25.23
C VAL A 56 -7.58 3.43 25.40
N ASN A 57 -7.99 2.79 24.29
CA ASN A 57 -8.87 1.62 24.34
C ASN A 57 -8.25 0.45 25.14
N ALA A 58 -6.95 0.19 24.97
CA ALA A 58 -6.24 -0.80 25.76
C ALA A 58 -6.21 -0.44 27.25
N HIS A 59 -5.89 0.81 27.60
CA HIS A 59 -5.85 1.28 28.98
C HIS A 59 -7.22 1.12 29.66
N VAL A 60 -8.30 1.53 28.99
CA VAL A 60 -9.68 1.37 29.47
C VAL A 60 -10.02 -0.11 29.70
N LYS A 61 -9.68 -0.98 28.74
CA LYS A 61 -9.93 -2.43 28.82
C LYS A 61 -9.20 -3.08 30.00
N TYR A 62 -7.99 -2.62 30.33
CA TYR A 62 -7.18 -3.16 31.42
C TYR A 62 -7.26 -2.34 32.71
N HIS A 63 -8.22 -1.41 32.81
CA HIS A 63 -8.43 -0.55 33.99
C HIS A 63 -7.18 0.26 34.39
N VAL A 64 -6.39 0.69 33.41
CA VAL A 64 -5.26 1.60 33.56
C VAL A 64 -5.72 3.02 33.24
N SER A 65 -5.17 4.03 33.91
CA SER A 65 -5.48 5.43 33.60
C SER A 65 -5.08 5.76 32.16
N CYS A 66 -5.96 6.43 31.42
CA CYS A 66 -5.72 6.94 30.07
C CYS A 66 -5.71 8.48 30.03
N GLU A 67 -5.61 9.14 31.19
CA GLU A 67 -5.70 10.61 31.32
C GLU A 67 -4.60 11.31 30.53
N GLU A 68 -3.33 10.95 30.73
CA GLU A 68 -2.19 11.53 29.99
C GLU A 68 -2.32 11.34 28.46
N LEU A 69 -2.85 10.19 28.02
CA LEU A 69 -3.07 9.91 26.60
C LEU A 69 -4.15 10.82 26.02
N LEU A 70 -5.27 10.98 26.74
CA LEU A 70 -6.37 11.86 26.33
C LEU A 70 -5.94 13.34 26.37
N GLU A 71 -5.11 13.74 27.32
CA GLU A 71 -4.53 15.07 27.38
C GLU A 71 -3.60 15.35 26.19
N ASP A 72 -2.68 14.45 25.84
CA ASP A 72 -1.82 14.63 24.65
C ASP A 72 -2.66 14.70 23.36
N ILE A 73 -3.66 13.83 23.20
CA ILE A 73 -4.55 13.87 22.03
C ILE A 73 -5.32 15.20 21.98
N GLY A 74 -5.91 15.62 23.11
CA GLY A 74 -6.68 16.86 23.19
C GLY A 74 -5.82 18.08 22.88
N GLN A 75 -4.62 18.15 23.48
CA GLN A 75 -3.70 19.26 23.30
C GLN A 75 -3.32 19.46 21.83
N ARG A 76 -3.12 18.38 21.06
CA ARG A 76 -2.86 18.48 19.61
C ARG A 76 -3.97 19.24 18.87
N TYR A 77 -5.23 18.95 19.17
CA TYR A 77 -6.36 19.63 18.53
C TYR A 77 -6.51 21.06 19.04
N PHE A 78 -6.22 21.30 20.33
CA PHE A 78 -6.28 22.62 20.93
C PHE A 78 -5.22 23.56 20.35
N ASP A 79 -3.98 23.07 20.18
CA ASP A 79 -2.90 23.83 19.56
C ASP A 79 -3.27 24.24 18.12
N ILE A 80 -3.85 23.32 17.34
CA ILE A 80 -4.31 23.61 15.97
C ILE A 80 -5.41 24.66 15.98
N ALA A 81 -6.41 24.51 16.86
CA ALA A 81 -7.53 25.45 16.93
C ALA A 81 -7.08 26.85 17.39
N ASP A 82 -6.20 26.93 18.38
CA ASP A 82 -5.69 28.20 18.89
C ASP A 82 -4.82 28.90 17.84
N GLU A 83 -3.91 28.19 17.16
CA GLU A 83 -3.01 28.78 16.17
C GLU A 83 -3.74 29.25 14.90
N LEU A 84 -4.79 28.54 14.49
CA LEU A 84 -5.61 28.88 13.33
C LEU A 84 -6.82 29.76 13.66
N GLU A 85 -6.96 30.16 14.93
CA GLU A 85 -8.08 30.98 15.44
C GLU A 85 -9.47 30.41 15.12
N LEU A 86 -9.62 29.09 15.26
CA LEU A 86 -10.85 28.36 14.98
C LEU A 86 -11.90 28.57 16.08
N THR A 87 -13.18 28.63 15.69
CA THR A 87 -14.32 28.85 16.59
C THR A 87 -15.08 27.58 16.94
N TYR A 88 -14.83 26.47 16.26
CA TYR A 88 -15.40 25.17 16.60
C TYR A 88 -15.10 24.83 18.07
N PRO A 89 -16.10 24.42 18.88
CA PRO A 89 -15.95 24.19 20.32
C PRO A 89 -15.23 22.87 20.64
N ILE A 90 -14.04 22.68 20.08
CA ILE A 90 -13.24 21.46 20.20
C ILE A 90 -12.93 21.10 21.65
N ARG A 91 -12.73 22.09 22.53
CA ARG A 91 -12.45 21.85 23.96
C ARG A 91 -13.65 21.22 24.68
N GLU A 92 -14.85 21.70 24.39
CA GLU A 92 -16.09 21.18 24.98
C GLU A 92 -16.42 19.80 24.44
N GLU A 93 -16.37 19.62 23.11
CA GLU A 93 -16.66 18.33 22.47
C GLU A 93 -15.62 17.27 22.83
N PHE A 94 -14.34 17.63 22.89
CA PHE A 94 -13.28 16.72 23.28
C PHE A 94 -13.37 16.35 24.77
N ALA A 95 -13.73 17.28 25.65
CA ALA A 95 -13.96 16.98 27.06
C ALA A 95 -15.10 15.97 27.24
N ALA A 96 -16.21 16.14 26.52
CA ALA A 96 -17.33 15.19 26.53
C ALA A 96 -16.92 13.81 25.98
N PHE A 97 -16.13 13.79 24.90
CA PHE A 97 -15.53 12.56 24.36
C PHE A 97 -14.62 11.88 25.39
N ALA A 98 -13.72 12.62 26.03
CA ALA A 98 -12.76 12.10 27.00
C ALA A 98 -13.46 11.48 28.23
N GLU A 99 -14.50 12.13 28.75
CA GLU A 99 -15.34 11.58 29.83
C GLU A 99 -16.00 10.24 29.44
N ARG A 100 -16.60 10.18 28.24
CA ARG A 100 -17.23 8.95 27.75
C ARG A 100 -16.20 7.86 27.45
N ALA A 101 -15.02 8.22 26.96
CA ALA A 101 -13.93 7.28 26.73
C ALA A 101 -13.43 6.66 28.04
N ARG A 102 -13.22 7.48 29.09
CA ARG A 102 -12.81 6.99 30.43
C ARG A 102 -13.78 6.00 31.04
N SER A 103 -15.08 6.18 30.82
CA SER A 103 -16.11 5.28 31.31
C SER A 103 -16.30 4.01 30.47
N GLY A 104 -15.50 3.81 29.41
CA GLY A 104 -15.65 2.68 28.49
C GLY A 104 -16.90 2.74 27.63
N GLY A 105 -17.42 3.95 27.40
CA GLY A 105 -18.68 4.16 26.67
C GLY A 105 -18.56 4.08 25.15
N TYR A 106 -17.41 3.70 24.60
CA TYR A 106 -17.18 3.56 23.16
C TYR A 106 -16.71 2.15 22.81
N SER A 107 -17.13 1.67 21.64
CA SER A 107 -16.45 0.55 21.00
C SER A 107 -15.03 0.96 20.55
N THR A 108 -14.16 0.00 20.29
CA THR A 108 -12.81 0.28 19.76
C THR A 108 -12.87 1.04 18.43
N GLU A 109 -13.78 0.65 17.53
CA GLU A 109 -13.97 1.30 16.23
C GLU A 109 -14.46 2.74 16.37
N GLU A 110 -15.43 2.98 17.25
CA GLU A 110 -15.92 4.32 17.55
C GLU A 110 -14.81 5.20 18.11
N LEU A 111 -14.05 4.70 19.09
CA LEU A 111 -13.00 5.45 19.76
C LEU A 111 -11.91 5.87 18.77
N VAL A 112 -11.44 4.95 17.93
CA VAL A 112 -10.37 5.22 16.98
C VAL A 112 -10.83 6.15 15.86
N SER A 113 -12.09 6.02 15.39
CA SER A 113 -12.67 6.92 14.36
C SER A 113 -12.65 8.40 14.75
N ARG A 114 -12.54 8.72 16.06
CA ARG A 114 -12.55 10.09 16.53
C ARG A 114 -11.31 10.88 16.12
N GLY A 115 -10.21 10.20 15.77
CA GLY A 115 -9.02 10.81 15.21
C GLY A 115 -9.35 11.60 13.93
N GLU A 116 -9.92 10.90 12.95
CA GLU A 116 -10.35 11.47 11.69
C GLU A 116 -11.49 12.47 11.88
N TYR A 117 -12.47 12.15 12.74
CA TYR A 117 -13.62 13.02 12.99
C TYR A 117 -13.21 14.42 13.45
N PHE A 118 -12.41 14.54 14.53
CA PHE A 118 -12.01 15.85 15.05
C PHE A 118 -11.10 16.60 14.07
N THR A 119 -10.20 15.90 13.38
CA THR A 119 -9.36 16.48 12.33
C THR A 119 -10.20 17.08 11.21
N ALA A 120 -11.22 16.34 10.73
CA ALA A 120 -12.14 16.78 9.69
C ALA A 120 -13.03 17.94 10.14
N ARG A 121 -13.46 17.99 11.40
CA ARG A 121 -14.23 19.13 11.95
C ARG A 121 -13.43 20.43 11.91
N LEU A 122 -12.19 20.40 12.39
CA LEU A 122 -11.30 21.57 12.36
C LEU A 122 -10.96 21.97 10.92
N MET A 123 -10.68 20.99 10.05
CA MET A 123 -10.36 21.25 8.65
C MET A 123 -11.56 21.84 7.88
N ALA A 124 -12.77 21.35 8.14
CA ALA A 124 -14.00 21.87 7.54
C ALA A 124 -14.17 23.38 7.83
N GLU A 125 -14.04 23.77 9.10
CA GLU A 125 -14.08 25.17 9.48
C GLU A 125 -12.95 25.98 8.80
N TYR A 126 -11.72 25.48 8.85
CA TYR A 126 -10.57 26.19 8.30
C TYR A 126 -10.64 26.42 6.78
N LEU A 127 -11.18 25.43 6.04
CA LEU A 127 -11.42 25.55 4.60
C LEU A 127 -12.69 26.33 4.26
N GLY A 128 -13.56 26.62 5.24
CA GLY A 128 -14.88 27.20 5.00
C GLY A 128 -15.81 26.26 4.21
N LEU A 129 -15.58 24.95 4.33
CA LEU A 129 -16.37 23.91 3.66
C LEU A 129 -17.29 23.20 4.66
N PRO A 130 -18.47 22.73 4.23
CA PRO A 130 -19.34 21.91 5.06
C PRO A 130 -18.64 20.66 5.58
N PHE A 131 -18.86 20.32 6.83
CA PHE A 131 -18.47 19.02 7.38
C PHE A 131 -19.54 17.96 7.04
N LEU A 132 -19.11 16.83 6.47
CA LEU A 132 -19.96 15.67 6.21
C LEU A 132 -19.36 14.45 6.93
N ASP A 133 -20.05 13.94 7.95
CA ASP A 133 -19.56 12.77 8.70
C ASP A 133 -19.60 11.52 7.80
N ALA A 134 -18.50 10.76 7.78
CA ALA A 134 -18.41 9.50 7.05
C ALA A 134 -19.43 8.46 7.56
N ALA A 135 -19.81 8.51 8.84
CA ALA A 135 -20.88 7.64 9.38
C ALA A 135 -22.25 7.90 8.72
N THR A 136 -22.46 9.08 8.12
CA THR A 136 -23.71 9.40 7.41
C THR A 136 -23.73 8.82 5.99
N VAL A 137 -22.56 8.65 5.35
CA VAL A 137 -22.48 8.37 3.92
C VAL A 137 -21.77 7.07 3.56
N VAL A 138 -20.76 6.63 4.32
CA VAL A 138 -20.06 5.37 4.10
C VAL A 138 -20.82 4.26 4.81
N ALA A 139 -21.49 3.41 4.04
CA ALA A 139 -22.40 2.39 4.56
C ALA A 139 -21.75 1.02 4.62
N PHE A 140 -21.92 0.34 5.75
CA PHE A 140 -21.54 -1.05 5.96
C PHE A 140 -22.76 -1.97 6.10
N HIS A 141 -22.59 -3.21 5.64
CA HIS A 141 -23.48 -4.31 5.95
C HIS A 141 -23.30 -4.77 7.40
N HIS A 142 -24.25 -5.56 7.91
CA HIS A 142 -24.19 -6.05 9.30
C HIS A 142 -23.01 -6.99 9.56
N ASP A 143 -22.51 -7.67 8.52
CA ASP A 143 -21.32 -8.53 8.56
C ASP A 143 -20.00 -7.74 8.53
N GLY A 144 -20.06 -6.39 8.48
CA GLY A 144 -18.88 -5.53 8.42
C GLY A 144 -18.32 -5.31 7.02
N THR A 145 -18.98 -5.81 5.97
CA THR A 145 -18.55 -5.54 4.58
C THR A 145 -19.04 -4.18 4.09
N LEU A 146 -18.22 -3.49 3.29
CA LEU A 146 -18.56 -2.18 2.72
C LEU A 146 -19.68 -2.31 1.66
N SER A 147 -20.71 -1.47 1.74
CA SER A 147 -21.80 -1.40 0.77
C SER A 147 -21.64 -0.23 -0.19
N MET A 148 -21.00 -0.46 -1.34
CA MET A 148 -20.76 0.60 -2.33
C MET A 148 -22.04 1.18 -2.94
N ASN A 149 -23.05 0.35 -3.20
CA ASN A 149 -24.33 0.82 -3.75
C ASN A 149 -25.03 1.77 -2.77
N ARG A 150 -25.14 1.37 -1.49
CA ARG A 150 -25.76 2.21 -0.47
C ARG A 150 -24.95 3.47 -0.19
N THR A 151 -23.62 3.36 -0.18
CA THR A 151 -22.72 4.51 -0.03
C THR A 151 -22.94 5.52 -1.15
N SER A 152 -23.07 5.07 -2.40
CA SER A 152 -23.37 5.94 -3.54
C SER A 152 -24.70 6.68 -3.41
N GLU A 153 -25.76 6.00 -2.94
CA GLU A 153 -27.06 6.64 -2.68
C GLU A 153 -26.95 7.73 -1.60
N LEU A 154 -26.28 7.42 -0.49
CA LEU A 154 -26.13 8.35 0.63
C LEU A 154 -25.25 9.55 0.27
N VAL A 155 -24.17 9.36 -0.49
CA VAL A 155 -23.35 10.46 -1.00
C VAL A 155 -24.16 11.38 -1.91
N GLN A 156 -25.07 10.84 -2.73
CA GLN A 156 -25.96 11.65 -3.57
C GLN A 156 -27.05 12.39 -2.75
N GLU A 157 -27.55 11.77 -1.68
CA GLU A 157 -28.61 12.32 -0.82
C GLU A 157 -28.09 13.42 0.12
N TYR A 158 -26.94 13.18 0.78
CA TYR A 158 -26.39 14.04 1.83
C TYR A 158 -25.18 14.87 1.37
N GLY A 159 -24.53 14.49 0.27
CA GLY A 159 -23.37 15.20 -0.26
C GLY A 159 -23.74 16.55 -0.85
N GLN A 160 -23.05 17.59 -0.41
CA GLN A 160 -23.30 18.95 -0.90
C GLN A 160 -22.57 19.21 -2.21
N GLN A 161 -23.29 19.66 -3.25
CA GLN A 161 -22.73 19.98 -4.58
C GLN A 161 -21.66 21.09 -4.55
N GLY A 162 -21.70 21.95 -3.52
CA GLY A 162 -20.73 23.02 -3.30
C GLY A 162 -19.35 22.53 -2.84
N GLY A 163 -19.24 21.28 -2.38
CA GLY A 163 -18.05 20.75 -1.73
C GLY A 163 -18.26 20.44 -0.25
N PHE A 164 -17.36 19.67 0.33
CA PHE A 164 -17.36 19.32 1.76
C PHE A 164 -16.01 18.71 2.18
N VAL A 165 -15.78 18.67 3.49
CA VAL A 165 -14.74 17.88 4.13
C VAL A 165 -15.36 16.65 4.78
N MET A 166 -14.81 15.48 4.50
CA MET A 166 -15.23 14.20 5.05
C MET A 166 -14.06 13.56 5.82
N PRO A 167 -14.30 13.01 7.03
CA PRO A 167 -13.29 12.18 7.69
C PRO A 167 -13.07 10.89 6.89
N GLY A 168 -11.83 10.40 6.85
CA GLY A 168 -11.52 9.10 6.27
C GLY A 168 -11.76 7.94 7.25
N PHE A 169 -11.30 6.75 6.86
CA PHE A 169 -11.07 5.58 7.73
C PHE A 169 -12.29 4.85 8.30
N TYR A 170 -13.49 5.44 8.34
CA TYR A 170 -14.66 4.78 8.92
C TYR A 170 -15.97 5.04 8.16
N GLY A 171 -17.01 4.31 8.55
CA GLY A 171 -18.40 4.50 8.16
C GLY A 171 -19.33 3.92 9.23
N ALA A 172 -20.57 3.63 8.87
CA ALA A 172 -21.53 3.05 9.80
C ALA A 172 -22.41 1.95 9.18
N THR A 173 -22.85 1.01 10.02
CA THR A 173 -23.94 0.09 9.67
C THR A 173 -25.28 0.83 9.68
N ARG A 174 -26.33 0.17 9.17
CA ARG A 174 -27.71 0.73 9.20
C ARG A 174 -28.21 1.00 10.62
N GLU A 175 -27.72 0.26 11.61
CA GLU A 175 -28.04 0.44 13.02
C GLU A 175 -27.27 1.59 13.68
N GLY A 176 -26.39 2.27 12.94
CA GLY A 176 -25.56 3.37 13.42
C GLY A 176 -24.29 2.93 14.15
N GLN A 177 -23.89 1.66 14.03
CA GLN A 177 -22.63 1.19 14.61
C GLN A 177 -21.46 1.60 13.72
N ILE A 178 -20.46 2.27 14.30
CA ILE A 178 -19.26 2.64 13.56
C ILE A 178 -18.47 1.40 13.17
N LYS A 179 -18.02 1.37 11.91
CA LYS A 179 -17.15 0.35 11.35
C LYS A 179 -15.93 1.01 10.73
N LEU A 180 -14.75 0.44 10.97
CA LEU A 180 -13.52 0.89 10.33
C LEU A 180 -13.39 0.25 8.95
N LEU A 181 -12.79 0.98 8.02
CA LEU A 181 -12.26 0.41 6.79
C LEU A 181 -10.99 -0.37 7.11
N ASP A 182 -10.69 -1.39 6.30
CA ASP A 182 -9.48 -2.20 6.43
C ASP A 182 -8.19 -1.39 6.19
N ARG A 183 -7.03 -2.06 6.16
CA ARG A 183 -5.72 -1.40 6.04
C ARG A 183 -5.68 -0.47 4.82
N GLY A 184 -5.20 0.76 5.03
CA GLY A 184 -5.27 1.83 4.04
C GLY A 184 -6.61 2.59 4.05
N GLY A 185 -7.45 2.43 5.09
CA GLY A 185 -8.80 2.96 5.14
C GLY A 185 -8.94 4.46 4.85
N GLY A 186 -7.97 5.30 5.21
CA GLY A 186 -7.97 6.71 4.81
C GLY A 186 -7.84 6.91 3.29
N ASP A 187 -7.00 6.12 2.62
CA ASP A 187 -6.83 6.15 1.16
C ASP A 187 -8.04 5.56 0.45
N ILE A 188 -8.61 4.48 1.00
CA ILE A 188 -9.84 3.86 0.52
C ILE A 188 -11.00 4.87 0.54
N SER A 189 -11.15 5.67 1.62
CA SER A 189 -12.21 6.69 1.70
C SER A 189 -12.17 7.70 0.56
N GLY A 190 -10.98 8.14 0.15
CA GLY A 190 -10.82 9.02 -1.02
C GLY A 190 -11.27 8.36 -2.31
N SER A 191 -10.91 7.09 -2.51
CA SER A 191 -11.32 6.31 -3.68
C SER A 191 -12.83 6.01 -3.72
N ILE A 192 -13.43 5.66 -2.58
CA ILE A 192 -14.88 5.47 -2.44
C ILE A 192 -15.59 6.75 -2.88
N LEU A 193 -15.17 7.88 -2.33
CA LEU A 193 -15.80 9.17 -2.63
C LEU A 193 -15.63 9.55 -4.10
N ALA A 194 -14.45 9.31 -4.68
CA ALA A 194 -14.17 9.53 -6.10
C ALA A 194 -15.12 8.74 -7.00
N LYS A 195 -15.33 7.44 -6.69
CA LYS A 195 -16.27 6.60 -7.43
C LYS A 195 -17.72 7.11 -7.28
N CYS A 196 -18.16 7.40 -6.05
CA CYS A 196 -19.54 7.81 -5.78
C CYS A 196 -19.91 9.15 -6.42
N LEU A 197 -18.96 10.08 -6.53
CA LEU A 197 -19.16 11.40 -7.16
C LEU A 197 -18.84 11.41 -8.66
N GLY A 198 -18.35 10.30 -9.23
CA GLY A 198 -17.90 10.26 -10.63
C GLY A 198 -16.77 11.27 -10.90
N ALA A 199 -15.76 11.31 -10.03
CA ALA A 199 -14.67 12.25 -10.12
C ALA A 199 -13.82 12.04 -11.37
N ASP A 200 -13.25 13.13 -11.91
CA ASP A 200 -12.33 13.07 -13.06
C ASP A 200 -10.91 12.69 -12.63
N LEU A 201 -10.54 12.96 -11.37
CA LEU A 201 -9.22 12.69 -10.82
C LEU A 201 -9.30 12.54 -9.30
N TYR A 202 -8.61 11.52 -8.78
CA TYR A 202 -8.36 11.38 -7.36
C TYR A 202 -6.91 11.79 -7.03
N GLU A 203 -6.72 12.90 -6.32
CA GLU A 203 -5.41 13.31 -5.79
C GLU A 203 -5.23 12.77 -4.36
N ASN A 204 -4.23 11.93 -4.16
CA ASN A 204 -3.81 11.45 -2.85
C ASN A 204 -2.53 12.17 -2.43
N TRP A 205 -2.67 13.06 -1.46
CA TRP A 205 -1.64 13.95 -0.95
C TRP A 205 -0.95 13.32 0.27
N THR A 206 0.35 13.09 0.12
CA THR A 206 1.25 12.44 1.07
C THR A 206 2.45 13.36 1.37
N ASP A 207 3.48 12.82 2.02
CA ASP A 207 4.76 13.49 2.28
C ASP A 207 5.84 13.17 1.22
N VAL A 208 5.49 12.43 0.16
CA VAL A 208 6.41 12.05 -0.93
C VAL A 208 5.90 12.51 -2.29
N SER A 209 6.82 12.85 -3.18
CA SER A 209 6.54 13.35 -4.53
C SER A 209 6.30 12.24 -5.56
N GLY A 210 5.43 11.29 -5.20
CA GLY A 210 5.16 10.09 -6.00
C GLY A 210 6.05 8.90 -5.65
N PHE A 211 6.04 7.91 -6.54
CA PHE A 211 6.86 6.72 -6.47
C PHE A 211 8.22 6.95 -7.13
N TYR A 212 9.23 6.23 -6.66
CA TYR A 212 10.54 6.16 -7.28
C TYR A 212 10.76 4.78 -7.89
N SER A 213 11.56 4.73 -8.95
CA SER A 213 11.89 3.51 -9.70
C SER A 213 12.68 2.48 -8.89
N ALA A 214 13.23 2.89 -7.75
CA ALA A 214 13.83 2.03 -6.72
C ALA A 214 13.82 2.80 -5.39
N ASP A 215 14.07 2.12 -4.26
CA ASP A 215 14.22 2.80 -2.96
C ASP A 215 15.43 3.76 -3.01
N PRO A 216 15.24 5.09 -2.87
CA PRO A 216 16.35 6.06 -2.94
C PRO A 216 17.41 5.89 -1.85
N ARG A 217 17.10 5.16 -0.77
CA ARG A 217 18.05 4.82 0.30
C ARG A 217 19.02 3.72 -0.13
N ILE A 218 18.62 2.89 -1.09
CA ILE A 218 19.41 1.79 -1.66
C ILE A 218 20.05 2.23 -2.98
N VAL A 219 19.30 2.98 -3.80
CA VAL A 219 19.71 3.47 -5.12
C VAL A 219 19.59 5.00 -5.14
N PRO A 220 20.65 5.74 -4.79
CA PRO A 220 20.61 7.21 -4.74
C PRO A 220 20.21 7.88 -6.06
N GLU A 221 20.53 7.25 -7.18
CA GLU A 221 20.21 7.69 -8.54
C GLU A 221 18.78 7.32 -9.03
N ALA A 222 17.93 6.75 -8.16
CA ALA A 222 16.56 6.36 -8.51
C ALA A 222 15.74 7.54 -9.04
N GLN A 223 14.95 7.30 -10.10
CA GLN A 223 14.18 8.33 -10.78
C GLN A 223 12.71 8.33 -10.31
N PRO A 224 12.05 9.50 -10.24
CA PRO A 224 10.62 9.57 -10.05
C PRO A 224 9.86 8.86 -11.19
N ILE A 225 8.86 8.07 -10.84
CA ILE A 225 7.97 7.41 -11.79
C ILE A 225 6.86 8.40 -12.16
N ALA A 226 6.77 8.79 -13.43
CA ALA A 226 5.73 9.70 -13.88
C ALA A 226 4.35 9.01 -13.96
N ARG A 227 4.32 7.76 -14.42
CA ARG A 227 3.08 7.01 -14.69
C ARG A 227 3.25 5.53 -14.36
N VAL A 228 2.21 4.91 -13.83
CA VAL A 228 2.17 3.49 -13.47
C VAL A 228 0.76 2.95 -13.72
N THR A 229 0.61 1.70 -14.16
CA THR A 229 -0.72 1.09 -14.22
C THR A 229 -1.15 0.59 -12.85
N TYR A 230 -2.45 0.33 -12.67
CA TYR A 230 -2.90 -0.38 -11.47
C TYR A 230 -2.27 -1.77 -11.31
N GLU A 231 -1.98 -2.44 -12.42
CA GLU A 231 -1.34 -3.75 -12.41
C GLU A 231 0.12 -3.64 -11.91
N GLU A 232 0.91 -2.72 -12.47
CA GLU A 232 2.29 -2.48 -12.02
C GLU A 232 2.35 -1.97 -10.59
N LEU A 233 1.44 -1.06 -10.20
CA LEU A 233 1.36 -0.56 -8.84
C LEU A 233 1.15 -1.71 -7.85
N ARG A 234 0.28 -2.66 -8.20
CA ARG A 234 0.01 -3.82 -7.34
C ARG A 234 1.27 -4.61 -7.08
N GLU A 235 2.02 -4.92 -8.13
CA GLU A 235 3.28 -5.65 -8.04
C GLU A 235 4.33 -4.88 -7.22
N LEU A 236 4.44 -3.57 -7.44
CA LEU A 236 5.36 -2.71 -6.69
C LEU A 236 4.98 -2.62 -5.20
N SER A 237 3.72 -2.34 -4.89
CA SER A 237 3.23 -2.18 -3.51
C SER A 237 3.35 -3.48 -2.72
N TYR A 238 2.98 -4.61 -3.32
CA TYR A 238 3.11 -5.93 -2.69
C TYR A 238 4.57 -6.23 -2.29
N MET A 239 5.53 -5.86 -3.16
CA MET A 239 6.97 -6.05 -2.94
C MET A 239 7.65 -4.92 -2.16
N GLY A 240 6.89 -4.10 -1.42
CA GLY A 240 7.44 -3.17 -0.42
C GLY A 240 7.43 -1.69 -0.80
N ALA A 241 6.89 -1.30 -1.95
CA ALA A 241 6.67 0.11 -2.28
C ALA A 241 5.52 0.70 -1.44
N SER A 242 5.86 1.26 -0.27
CA SER A 242 4.93 1.54 0.83
C SER A 242 4.17 2.88 0.77
N VAL A 243 3.89 3.42 -0.42
CA VAL A 243 3.22 4.74 -0.55
C VAL A 243 1.70 4.64 -0.59
N LEU A 244 1.16 3.58 -1.21
CA LEU A 244 -0.29 3.37 -1.32
C LEU A 244 -0.61 1.88 -1.18
N HIS A 245 -1.61 1.57 -0.35
CA HIS A 245 -2.10 0.20 -0.18
C HIS A 245 -2.86 -0.26 -1.43
N GLU A 246 -2.66 -1.50 -1.87
CA GLU A 246 -3.28 -2.02 -3.11
C GLU A 246 -4.81 -2.03 -3.06
N GLU A 247 -5.41 -2.28 -1.89
CA GLU A 247 -6.87 -2.27 -1.73
C GLU A 247 -7.46 -0.86 -1.85
N ALA A 248 -6.65 0.18 -1.59
CA ALA A 248 -7.09 1.56 -1.66
C ALA A 248 -7.44 2.00 -3.08
N VAL A 249 -6.90 1.36 -4.11
CA VAL A 249 -7.18 1.75 -5.50
C VAL A 249 -8.41 1.09 -6.11
N PHE A 250 -8.95 0.05 -5.48
CA PHE A 250 -9.99 -0.79 -6.10
C PHE A 250 -11.23 0.00 -6.57
N PRO A 251 -11.82 0.92 -5.78
CA PRO A 251 -13.00 1.67 -6.22
C PRO A 251 -12.74 2.54 -7.46
N VAL A 252 -11.57 3.19 -7.53
CA VAL A 252 -11.23 4.07 -8.65
C VAL A 252 -10.79 3.28 -9.89
N ARG A 253 -10.13 2.13 -9.71
CA ARG A 253 -9.83 1.19 -10.79
C ARG A 253 -11.09 0.70 -11.49
N GLU A 254 -12.07 0.21 -10.74
CA GLU A 254 -13.35 -0.25 -11.31
C GLU A 254 -14.09 0.85 -12.08
N ALA A 255 -13.92 2.10 -11.67
CA ALA A 255 -14.54 3.25 -12.30
C ALA A 255 -13.71 3.85 -13.45
N GLY A 256 -12.48 3.38 -13.67
CA GLY A 256 -11.53 3.96 -14.64
C GLY A 256 -11.10 5.39 -14.29
N ILE A 257 -11.17 5.78 -13.01
CA ILE A 257 -10.82 7.12 -12.54
C ILE A 257 -9.32 7.18 -12.25
N PRO A 258 -8.53 8.03 -12.91
CA PRO A 258 -7.10 8.14 -12.61
C PRO A 258 -6.86 8.66 -11.19
N LEU A 259 -5.78 8.18 -10.58
CA LEU A 259 -5.28 8.61 -9.28
C LEU A 259 -3.92 9.28 -9.46
N VAL A 260 -3.59 10.28 -8.64
CA VAL A 260 -2.24 10.86 -8.61
C VAL A 260 -1.73 10.96 -7.17
N ILE A 261 -0.52 10.46 -6.93
CA ILE A 261 0.20 10.69 -5.66
C ILE A 261 0.90 12.03 -5.73
N LYS A 262 0.65 12.90 -4.74
CA LYS A 262 1.25 14.24 -4.65
C LYS A 262 1.86 14.50 -3.29
N ASN A 263 2.78 15.47 -3.23
CA ASN A 263 3.45 15.87 -2.00
C ASN A 263 2.86 17.17 -1.43
N THR A 264 2.31 17.11 -0.21
CA THR A 264 1.80 18.29 0.49
C THR A 264 2.90 19.32 0.78
N ASN A 265 4.14 18.87 0.93
CA ASN A 265 5.30 19.73 1.20
C ASN A 265 5.97 20.26 -0.08
N ALA A 266 5.63 19.70 -1.25
CA ALA A 266 6.12 20.16 -2.55
C ALA A 266 5.00 20.09 -3.62
N PRO A 267 3.95 20.94 -3.52
CA PRO A 267 2.76 20.81 -4.36
C PRO A 267 2.97 21.03 -5.87
N GLN A 268 4.09 21.65 -6.23
CA GLN A 268 4.52 21.85 -7.61
C GLN A 268 5.05 20.58 -8.27
N ASP A 269 5.44 19.58 -7.49
CA ASP A 269 5.96 18.33 -8.03
C ASP A 269 4.84 17.58 -8.75
N PRO A 270 5.10 17.02 -9.95
CA PRO A 270 4.05 16.39 -10.75
C PRO A 270 3.47 15.14 -10.08
N GLY A 271 4.29 14.44 -9.30
CA GLY A 271 3.92 13.19 -8.65
C GLY A 271 3.88 12.01 -9.63
N THR A 272 3.14 10.97 -9.25
CA THR A 272 2.94 9.76 -10.07
C THR A 272 1.47 9.57 -10.39
N ILE A 273 1.14 9.49 -11.68
CA ILE A 273 -0.22 9.18 -12.14
C ILE A 273 -0.41 7.67 -12.22
N ILE A 274 -1.53 7.19 -11.71
CA ILE A 274 -1.94 5.80 -11.68
C ILE A 274 -3.24 5.67 -12.46
N SER A 275 -3.27 4.81 -13.47
CA SER A 275 -4.42 4.63 -14.35
C SER A 275 -4.52 3.21 -14.91
N GLU A 276 -5.65 2.86 -15.53
CA GLU A 276 -5.84 1.53 -16.12
C GLU A 276 -4.88 1.28 -17.30
N THR A 277 -4.65 2.34 -18.08
CA THR A 277 -3.71 2.35 -19.19
C THR A 277 -2.68 3.43 -18.95
N ALA A 278 -1.48 3.24 -19.47
CA ALA A 278 -0.60 4.35 -19.79
C ALA A 278 0.03 4.06 -21.14
N ASP A 279 0.66 5.07 -21.74
CA ASP A 279 1.32 4.93 -23.03
C ASP A 279 2.29 3.73 -22.99
N GLU A 280 2.27 2.94 -24.06
CA GLU A 280 3.18 1.82 -24.30
C GLU A 280 3.97 2.14 -25.57
N GLY A 281 5.22 1.67 -25.66
CA GLY A 281 6.02 1.81 -26.87
C GLY A 281 7.45 2.26 -26.62
N GLU A 282 8.16 2.51 -27.72
CA GLU A 282 9.62 2.70 -27.74
C GLU A 282 10.13 3.87 -26.88
N ALA A 283 9.28 4.87 -26.62
CA ALA A 283 9.65 6.07 -25.88
C ALA A 283 9.55 5.93 -24.35
N GLU A 284 8.95 4.83 -23.88
CA GLU A 284 8.70 4.58 -22.46
C GLU A 284 9.83 3.72 -21.84
N PRO A 285 10.05 3.82 -20.52
CA PRO A 285 11.03 3.01 -19.80
C PRO A 285 10.80 1.50 -19.97
N ILE A 286 11.88 0.72 -20.08
CA ILE A 286 11.77 -0.75 -20.16
C ILE A 286 11.21 -1.36 -18.87
N ILE A 287 11.60 -0.80 -17.73
CA ILE A 287 11.09 -1.14 -16.41
C ILE A 287 10.44 0.07 -15.78
N THR A 288 9.39 -0.16 -15.00
CA THR A 288 8.71 0.86 -14.21
C THR A 288 9.38 1.01 -12.85
N GLY A 289 9.82 -0.10 -12.24
CA GLY A 289 10.60 -0.03 -11.02
C GLY A 289 11.16 -1.38 -10.55
N VAL A 290 12.08 -1.29 -9.59
CA VAL A 290 12.69 -2.39 -8.86
C VAL A 290 12.39 -2.21 -7.39
N THR A 291 11.74 -3.19 -6.78
CA THR A 291 11.41 -3.17 -5.35
C THR A 291 11.71 -4.53 -4.76
N GLY A 292 11.84 -4.60 -3.45
CA GLY A 292 12.06 -5.87 -2.80
C GLY A 292 11.74 -5.84 -1.32
N LYS A 293 11.62 -7.05 -0.76
CA LYS A 293 11.32 -7.29 0.63
C LYS A 293 12.22 -8.40 1.17
N ARG A 294 12.69 -8.21 2.40
CA ARG A 294 13.48 -9.18 3.19
C ARG A 294 12.55 -9.99 4.09
N GLY A 295 13.08 -11.01 4.76
CA GLY A 295 12.37 -11.81 5.75
C GLY A 295 11.49 -12.87 5.10
N PHE A 296 12.05 -13.66 4.18
CA PHE A 296 11.37 -14.82 3.62
C PHE A 296 12.06 -16.12 4.00
N VAL A 297 11.25 -17.17 4.10
CA VAL A 297 11.68 -18.55 4.32
C VAL A 297 11.13 -19.41 3.19
N ALA A 298 11.97 -20.27 2.61
CA ALA A 298 11.54 -21.27 1.65
C ALA A 298 11.53 -22.66 2.29
N ILE A 299 10.37 -23.31 2.26
CA ILE A 299 10.18 -24.70 2.72
C ILE A 299 10.11 -25.59 1.48
N ASN A 300 11.21 -26.27 1.18
CA ASN A 300 11.32 -27.18 0.05
C ASN A 300 10.89 -28.59 0.48
N VAL A 301 9.85 -29.13 -0.15
CA VAL A 301 9.30 -30.44 0.17
C VAL A 301 9.54 -31.38 -1.01
N ALA A 302 10.36 -32.41 -0.78
CA ALA A 302 10.64 -33.46 -1.76
C ALA A 302 9.67 -34.63 -1.60
N ARG A 303 8.99 -34.99 -2.68
CA ARG A 303 8.03 -36.09 -2.70
C ARG A 303 8.71 -37.45 -2.64
N ASP A 304 8.17 -38.34 -1.83
CA ASP A 304 8.44 -39.78 -1.95
C ASP A 304 7.75 -40.36 -3.20
N ARG A 305 8.56 -40.88 -4.11
CA ARG A 305 8.11 -41.45 -5.40
C ARG A 305 7.29 -42.72 -5.23
N THR A 306 7.37 -43.40 -4.09
CA THR A 306 6.58 -44.60 -3.80
C THR A 306 5.12 -44.28 -3.47
N LYS A 307 4.80 -43.01 -3.17
CA LYS A 307 3.46 -42.55 -2.76
C LYS A 307 2.66 -41.95 -3.92
N PRO A 308 1.31 -41.89 -3.83
CA PRO A 308 0.47 -41.30 -4.88
C PRO A 308 0.82 -39.84 -5.19
N ARG A 309 0.81 -39.48 -6.49
CA ARG A 309 1.13 -38.12 -6.98
C ARG A 309 0.02 -37.11 -6.70
N VAL A 310 -1.22 -37.53 -6.84
CA VAL A 310 -2.37 -36.63 -6.80
C VAL A 310 -2.59 -36.12 -5.38
N GLY A 311 -2.73 -34.80 -5.24
CA GLY A 311 -3.04 -34.13 -3.98
C GLY A 311 -1.84 -33.89 -3.06
N PHE A 312 -0.61 -34.24 -3.44
CA PHE A 312 0.60 -33.99 -2.63
C PHE A 312 0.74 -32.51 -2.24
N MET A 313 0.76 -31.62 -3.23
CA MET A 313 0.86 -30.17 -2.98
C MET A 313 -0.37 -29.65 -2.22
N ARG A 314 -1.59 -30.03 -2.63
CA ARG A 314 -2.83 -29.62 -1.95
C ARG A 314 -2.79 -29.96 -0.45
N ARG A 315 -2.41 -31.19 -0.10
CA ARG A 315 -2.33 -31.64 1.29
C ARG A 315 -1.30 -30.84 2.08
N ALA A 316 -0.12 -30.61 1.51
CA ALA A 316 0.89 -29.78 2.16
C ALA A 316 0.41 -28.33 2.35
N LEU A 317 -0.22 -27.72 1.34
CA LEU A 317 -0.78 -26.37 1.42
C LEU A 317 -1.92 -26.25 2.45
N SER A 318 -2.73 -27.30 2.62
CA SER A 318 -3.73 -27.34 3.69
C SER A 318 -3.10 -27.28 5.09
N VAL A 319 -1.82 -27.62 5.25
CA VAL A 319 -1.11 -27.40 6.52
C VAL A 319 -0.91 -25.92 6.75
N PHE A 320 -0.37 -25.18 5.77
CA PHE A 320 -0.18 -23.72 5.86
C PHE A 320 -1.48 -22.99 6.21
N GLU A 321 -2.59 -23.39 5.58
CA GLU A 321 -3.94 -22.86 5.89
C GLU A 321 -4.33 -23.07 7.36
N ARG A 322 -4.02 -24.22 7.97
CA ARG A 322 -4.31 -24.48 9.40
C ARG A 322 -3.52 -23.57 10.35
N TYR A 323 -2.36 -23.07 9.89
CA TYR A 323 -1.51 -22.14 10.63
C TYR A 323 -1.78 -20.67 10.27
N ASP A 324 -2.75 -20.40 9.38
CA ASP A 324 -3.03 -19.06 8.85
C ASP A 324 -1.80 -18.41 8.16
N VAL A 325 -0.99 -19.25 7.49
CA VAL A 325 0.22 -18.82 6.78
C VAL A 325 -0.07 -18.73 5.28
N SER A 326 0.10 -17.54 4.71
CA SER A 326 -0.01 -17.33 3.27
C SER A 326 1.27 -17.78 2.55
N VAL A 327 1.11 -18.59 1.50
CA VAL A 327 2.23 -19.00 0.63
C VAL A 327 2.33 -18.02 -0.54
N GLU A 328 3.43 -17.29 -0.60
CA GLU A 328 3.66 -16.17 -1.52
C GLU A 328 4.14 -16.66 -2.89
N HIS A 329 5.05 -17.64 -2.91
CA HIS A 329 5.53 -18.26 -4.14
C HIS A 329 5.68 -19.77 -4.03
N MET A 330 5.47 -20.44 -5.16
CA MET A 330 5.55 -21.89 -5.27
C MET A 330 6.43 -22.35 -6.44
N PRO A 331 7.76 -22.30 -6.30
CA PRO A 331 8.64 -22.92 -7.30
C PRO A 331 8.41 -24.45 -7.32
N THR A 332 8.17 -25.01 -8.50
CA THR A 332 7.92 -26.45 -8.65
C THR A 332 8.99 -27.12 -9.50
N GLY A 333 9.30 -28.36 -9.15
CA GLY A 333 10.06 -29.30 -9.96
C GLY A 333 9.24 -30.57 -10.21
N VAL A 334 9.90 -31.61 -10.71
CA VAL A 334 9.22 -32.89 -11.02
C VAL A 334 8.71 -33.58 -9.74
N ASP A 335 9.56 -33.66 -8.72
CA ASP A 335 9.31 -34.37 -7.46
C ASP A 335 9.48 -33.47 -6.23
N ARG A 336 9.48 -32.15 -6.40
CA ARG A 336 9.61 -31.20 -5.29
C ARG A 336 8.81 -29.95 -5.57
N PHE A 337 8.39 -29.28 -4.51
CA PHE A 337 7.95 -27.90 -4.58
C PHE A 337 8.56 -27.12 -3.41
N GLY A 338 8.80 -25.83 -3.59
CA GLY A 338 9.06 -24.90 -2.52
C GLY A 338 7.77 -24.16 -2.16
N ALA A 339 7.58 -23.86 -0.88
CA ALA A 339 6.62 -22.89 -0.40
C ALA A 339 7.41 -21.73 0.21
N VAL A 340 7.33 -20.55 -0.39
CA VAL A 340 7.97 -19.34 0.12
C VAL A 340 6.95 -18.56 0.92
N VAL A 341 7.30 -18.23 2.17
CA VAL A 341 6.44 -17.56 3.14
C VAL A 341 7.19 -16.42 3.80
N GLN A 342 6.47 -15.47 4.40
CA GLN A 342 7.10 -14.44 5.22
C GLN A 342 7.56 -15.03 6.55
N GLU A 343 8.79 -14.70 6.96
CA GLU A 343 9.40 -15.20 8.19
C GLU A 343 8.56 -14.87 9.42
N GLN A 344 8.00 -13.65 9.48
CA GLN A 344 7.15 -13.20 10.57
C GLN A 344 5.89 -14.07 10.78
N ASP A 345 5.36 -14.68 9.72
CA ASP A 345 4.13 -15.48 9.78
C ASP A 345 4.42 -16.89 10.32
N VAL A 346 5.68 -17.34 10.25
CA VAL A 346 6.11 -18.67 10.71
C VAL A 346 7.05 -18.63 11.91
N HIS A 347 7.47 -17.45 12.38
CA HIS A 347 8.49 -17.28 13.43
C HIS A 347 8.28 -18.20 14.65
N ASP A 348 7.04 -18.28 15.15
CA ASP A 348 6.70 -19.07 16.34
C ASP A 348 6.22 -20.50 16.04
N SER A 349 5.96 -20.81 14.77
CA SER A 349 5.25 -22.03 14.34
C SER A 349 6.00 -22.90 13.34
N LEU A 350 7.16 -22.45 12.83
CA LEU A 350 7.89 -23.07 11.73
C LEU A 350 8.15 -24.56 11.94
N TYR A 351 8.70 -24.96 13.09
CA TYR A 351 9.00 -26.37 13.38
C TYR A 351 7.74 -27.23 13.51
N SER A 352 6.66 -26.68 14.09
CA SER A 352 5.37 -27.37 14.20
C SER A 352 4.73 -27.55 12.82
N LEU A 353 4.75 -26.49 12.00
CA LEU A 353 4.26 -26.52 10.63
C LEU A 353 5.03 -27.56 9.79
N VAL A 354 6.37 -27.58 9.87
CA VAL A 354 7.21 -28.59 9.19
C VAL A 354 6.89 -30.00 9.69
N GLY A 355 6.71 -30.18 11.00
CA GLY A 355 6.29 -31.45 11.59
C GLY A 355 4.95 -31.95 11.07
N ASP A 356 3.98 -31.05 10.93
CA ASP A 356 2.65 -31.38 10.39
C ASP A 356 2.68 -31.67 8.89
N ILE A 357 3.53 -30.98 8.11
CA ILE A 357 3.78 -31.34 6.71
C ILE A 357 4.37 -32.74 6.64
N GLN A 358 5.35 -33.06 7.49
CA GLN A 358 5.96 -34.39 7.53
C GLN A 358 4.92 -35.49 7.80
N GLN A 359 3.96 -35.24 8.68
CA GLN A 359 2.88 -36.19 8.99
C GLN A 359 1.82 -36.28 7.87
N GLU A 360 1.44 -35.14 7.29
CA GLU A 360 0.34 -35.05 6.32
C GLU A 360 0.71 -35.62 4.95
N VAL A 361 1.94 -35.38 4.50
CA VAL A 361 2.37 -35.79 3.15
C VAL A 361 3.49 -36.83 3.14
N GLU A 362 4.09 -37.13 4.30
CA GLU A 362 5.17 -38.10 4.45
C GLU A 362 6.22 -37.98 3.33
N PRO A 363 6.85 -36.79 3.20
CA PRO A 363 7.79 -36.51 2.14
C PRO A 363 9.09 -37.31 2.34
N LEU A 364 9.88 -37.38 1.26
CA LEU A 364 11.23 -37.94 1.31
C LEU A 364 12.16 -37.06 2.16
N GLU A 365 12.02 -35.74 1.99
CA GLU A 365 12.86 -34.74 2.64
C GLU A 365 12.11 -33.40 2.71
N ILE A 366 12.38 -32.63 3.77
CA ILE A 366 12.01 -31.23 3.89
C ILE A 366 13.30 -30.45 4.17
N GLU A 367 13.57 -29.43 3.35
CA GLU A 367 14.67 -28.48 3.55
C GLU A 367 14.07 -27.09 3.82
N VAL A 368 14.57 -26.43 4.86
CA VAL A 368 14.18 -25.06 5.21
C VAL A 368 15.35 -24.13 4.90
N VAL A 369 15.08 -23.10 4.12
CA VAL A 369 16.05 -22.06 3.75
C VAL A 369 15.57 -20.73 4.27
N GLU A 370 16.25 -20.21 5.28
CA GLU A 370 16.00 -18.91 5.92
C GLU A 370 16.89 -17.81 5.31
N GLY A 371 16.61 -16.55 5.66
CA GLY A 371 17.41 -15.40 5.22
C GLY A 371 17.30 -15.13 3.72
N LEU A 372 16.11 -15.34 3.15
CA LEU A 372 15.82 -15.00 1.76
C LEU A 372 15.21 -13.62 1.66
N ALA A 373 15.59 -12.91 0.60
CA ALA A 373 14.93 -11.69 0.18
C ALA A 373 14.42 -11.83 -1.25
N LEU A 374 13.24 -11.27 -1.50
CA LEU A 374 12.61 -11.27 -2.80
C LEU A 374 12.72 -9.88 -3.42
N ILE A 375 13.06 -9.84 -4.70
CA ILE A 375 13.19 -8.61 -5.48
C ILE A 375 12.37 -8.77 -6.74
N ALA A 376 11.46 -7.84 -6.97
CA ALA A 376 10.66 -7.76 -8.18
C ALA A 376 11.17 -6.65 -9.08
N THR A 377 11.38 -7.01 -10.34
CA THR A 377 11.56 -6.07 -11.44
C THR A 377 10.23 -5.97 -12.16
N VAL A 378 9.59 -4.80 -12.13
CA VAL A 378 8.25 -4.59 -12.66
C VAL A 378 8.31 -3.65 -13.85
N GLY A 379 7.62 -3.99 -14.93
CA GLY A 379 7.44 -3.13 -16.10
C GLY A 379 6.54 -3.75 -17.14
N ARG A 380 5.51 -3.03 -17.59
CA ARG A 380 4.62 -3.45 -18.68
C ARG A 380 5.36 -3.75 -19.99
N ASN A 381 6.47 -3.05 -20.23
CA ASN A 381 7.26 -3.17 -21.45
C ASN A 381 8.16 -4.42 -21.47
N LEU A 382 8.18 -5.21 -20.38
CA LEU A 382 8.86 -6.51 -20.32
C LEU A 382 8.16 -7.58 -21.18
N ARG A 383 6.83 -7.47 -21.32
CA ARG A 383 5.98 -8.46 -21.99
C ARG A 383 6.42 -8.71 -23.43
N GLY A 384 6.62 -9.98 -23.77
CA GLY A 384 6.96 -10.47 -25.10
C GLY A 384 8.39 -10.17 -25.56
N ARG A 385 9.25 -9.64 -24.68
CA ARG A 385 10.61 -9.23 -25.05
C ARG A 385 11.66 -10.28 -24.70
N ALA A 386 12.23 -10.88 -25.74
CA ALA A 386 13.38 -11.76 -25.59
C ALA A 386 14.63 -10.99 -25.12
N GLY A 387 15.46 -11.66 -24.31
CA GLY A 387 16.77 -11.14 -23.90
C GLY A 387 16.77 -10.36 -22.58
N ILE A 388 15.63 -9.82 -22.12
CA ILE A 388 15.56 -9.03 -20.88
C ILE A 388 15.96 -9.86 -19.66
N SER A 389 15.37 -11.04 -19.47
CA SER A 389 15.73 -11.93 -18.35
C SER A 389 17.20 -12.37 -18.44
N GLY A 390 17.70 -12.63 -19.65
CA GLY A 390 19.10 -12.99 -19.87
C GLY A 390 20.07 -11.88 -19.46
N HIS A 391 19.75 -10.63 -19.81
CA HIS A 391 20.51 -9.45 -19.40
C HIS A 391 20.49 -9.25 -17.89
N LEU A 392 19.31 -9.33 -17.26
CA LEU A 392 19.13 -9.23 -15.80
C LEU A 392 20.01 -10.25 -15.06
N PHE A 393 19.90 -11.54 -15.41
CA PHE A 393 20.68 -12.59 -14.77
C PHE A 393 22.18 -12.51 -15.08
N GLY A 394 22.54 -12.06 -16.28
CA GLY A 394 23.93 -11.79 -16.65
C GLY A 394 24.57 -10.73 -15.77
N MET A 395 23.86 -9.63 -15.50
CA MET A 395 24.33 -8.54 -14.63
C MET A 395 24.46 -8.99 -13.18
N LEU A 396 23.49 -9.75 -12.65
CA LEU A 396 23.59 -10.32 -11.31
C LEU A 396 24.79 -11.28 -11.18
N GLY A 397 25.02 -12.12 -12.18
CA GLY A 397 26.17 -13.02 -12.22
C GLY A 397 27.51 -12.28 -12.23
N GLN A 398 27.61 -11.17 -12.97
CA GLN A 398 28.81 -10.31 -12.98
C GLN A 398 29.05 -9.63 -11.62
N ALA A 399 27.97 -9.26 -10.92
CA ALA A 399 28.03 -8.70 -9.57
C ALA A 399 28.31 -9.75 -8.48
N GLY A 400 28.36 -11.05 -8.82
CA GLY A 400 28.56 -12.13 -7.88
C GLY A 400 27.34 -12.45 -7.01
N VAL A 401 26.15 -11.99 -7.41
CA VAL A 401 24.90 -12.24 -6.68
C VAL A 401 24.34 -13.61 -7.06
N SER A 402 24.16 -14.48 -6.07
CA SER A 402 23.58 -15.81 -6.28
C SER A 402 22.05 -15.75 -6.28
N VAL A 403 21.43 -16.16 -7.39
CA VAL A 403 19.97 -16.27 -7.50
C VAL A 403 19.52 -17.65 -6.99
N ARG A 404 18.73 -17.64 -5.92
CA ARG A 404 18.20 -18.83 -5.23
C ARG A 404 16.82 -19.25 -5.75
N MET A 405 16.03 -18.29 -6.24
CA MET A 405 14.69 -18.52 -6.78
C MET A 405 14.45 -17.60 -7.97
N ILE A 406 13.70 -18.09 -8.96
CA ILE A 406 13.16 -17.30 -10.06
C ILE A 406 11.68 -17.61 -10.16
N SER A 407 10.85 -16.58 -10.27
CA SER A 407 9.42 -16.70 -10.50
C SER A 407 8.99 -15.63 -11.51
N GLN A 408 8.31 -16.06 -12.57
CA GLN A 408 7.72 -15.20 -13.59
C GLN A 408 6.42 -15.84 -14.05
N SER A 409 5.36 -15.04 -14.14
CA SER A 409 4.03 -15.44 -14.64
C SER A 409 3.92 -15.17 -16.15
N CYS A 410 2.87 -15.70 -16.78
CA CYS A 410 2.59 -15.53 -18.21
C CYS A 410 2.12 -14.11 -18.58
N ASP A 411 1.81 -13.27 -17.58
CA ASP A 411 1.55 -11.85 -17.77
C ASP A 411 2.82 -11.08 -18.16
N GLU A 412 4.01 -11.61 -17.81
CA GLU A 412 5.34 -11.08 -18.11
C GLU A 412 5.55 -9.61 -17.70
N ILE A 413 4.74 -9.09 -16.77
CA ILE A 413 4.87 -7.71 -16.26
C ILE A 413 5.89 -7.60 -15.12
N ASN A 414 6.25 -8.73 -14.51
CA ASN A 414 7.23 -8.80 -13.43
C ASN A 414 8.21 -9.95 -13.64
N ILE A 415 9.38 -9.82 -13.01
CA ILE A 415 10.33 -10.92 -12.79
C ILE A 415 10.70 -10.85 -11.32
N ILE A 416 10.41 -11.92 -10.57
CA ILE A 416 10.71 -12.04 -9.15
C ILE A 416 11.91 -12.95 -8.97
N ILE A 417 12.92 -12.46 -8.27
CA ILE A 417 14.11 -13.23 -7.91
C ILE A 417 14.23 -13.34 -6.40
N GLY A 418 14.67 -14.50 -5.94
CA GLY A 418 15.08 -14.70 -4.55
C GLY A 418 16.60 -14.70 -4.43
N VAL A 419 17.13 -13.93 -3.49
CA VAL A 419 18.56 -13.85 -3.16
C VAL A 419 18.76 -14.04 -1.66
N GLU A 420 20.01 -14.26 -1.23
CA GLU A 420 20.32 -14.18 0.21
C GLU A 420 20.17 -12.73 0.68
N GLU A 421 19.64 -12.53 1.89
CA GLU A 421 19.39 -11.19 2.46
C GLU A 421 20.61 -10.28 2.47
N LYS A 422 21.80 -10.86 2.68
CA LYS A 422 23.08 -10.13 2.67
C LYS A 422 23.38 -9.46 1.33
N ASP A 423 22.84 -10.02 0.23
CA ASP A 423 23.05 -9.55 -1.14
C ASP A 423 21.91 -8.63 -1.61
N PHE A 424 20.89 -8.38 -0.80
CA PHE A 424 19.67 -7.66 -1.20
C PHE A 424 19.92 -6.27 -1.79
N ASP A 425 20.69 -5.42 -1.08
CA ASP A 425 20.94 -4.05 -1.53
C ASP A 425 21.78 -4.05 -2.82
N LEU A 426 22.78 -4.92 -2.89
CA LEU A 426 23.62 -5.10 -4.08
C LEU A 426 22.79 -5.59 -5.28
N ALA A 427 21.87 -6.53 -5.05
CA ALA A 427 20.99 -7.08 -6.07
C ALA A 427 20.04 -6.00 -6.61
N ILE A 428 19.39 -5.20 -5.75
CA ILE A 428 18.55 -4.07 -6.19
C ILE A 428 19.36 -3.07 -7.01
N GLN A 429 20.53 -2.65 -6.52
CA GLN A 429 21.40 -1.71 -7.25
C GLN A 429 21.83 -2.28 -8.61
N THR A 430 22.16 -3.57 -8.67
CA THR A 430 22.61 -4.24 -9.89
C THR A 430 21.49 -4.34 -10.91
N ILE A 431 20.28 -4.73 -10.50
CA ILE A 431 19.11 -4.80 -11.39
C ILE A 431 18.76 -3.40 -11.88
N TYR A 432 18.75 -2.40 -10.99
CA TYR A 432 18.46 -1.02 -11.39
C TYR A 432 19.43 -0.54 -12.47
N ARG A 433 20.74 -0.74 -12.25
CA ARG A 433 21.81 -0.39 -13.20
C ARG A 433 21.81 -1.24 -14.47
N ALA A 434 21.24 -2.45 -14.45
CA ALA A 434 21.06 -3.24 -15.66
C ALA A 434 20.13 -2.55 -16.66
N PHE A 435 19.19 -1.74 -16.17
CA PHE A 435 18.20 -1.06 -16.98
C PHE A 435 18.27 0.47 -16.86
N SER A 436 19.40 1.04 -16.41
CA SER A 436 19.59 2.48 -16.34
C SER A 436 20.95 2.92 -16.85
N ASP A 437 21.01 4.15 -17.36
CA ASP A 437 22.21 4.85 -17.79
C ASP A 437 22.29 6.26 -17.14
N GLU A 438 23.17 7.13 -17.65
CA GLU A 438 23.35 8.50 -17.14
C GLU A 438 22.10 9.40 -17.30
N ASN A 439 21.16 9.01 -18.16
CA ASN A 439 19.92 9.73 -18.44
C ASN A 439 18.69 9.11 -17.75
N GLY A 440 18.87 8.03 -16.97
CA GLY A 440 17.80 7.38 -16.22
C GLY A 440 17.53 5.96 -16.71
N ILE A 441 16.29 5.48 -16.53
CA ILE A 441 15.93 4.13 -17.01
C ILE A 441 15.93 4.11 -18.54
N VAL A 442 16.65 3.12 -19.08
CA VAL A 442 16.84 2.90 -20.50
C VAL A 442 15.48 2.66 -21.15
N LYS A 443 15.26 3.29 -22.31
CA LYS A 443 14.02 3.10 -23.05
C LYS A 443 14.08 1.82 -23.86
N VAL A 444 12.91 1.35 -24.26
CA VAL A 444 12.79 0.20 -25.15
C VAL A 444 13.67 0.33 -26.40
N SER A 445 13.71 1.51 -27.03
CA SER A 445 14.50 1.78 -28.25
C SER A 445 16.00 1.54 -28.08
N ASP A 446 16.52 1.72 -26.87
CA ASP A 446 17.96 1.78 -26.62
C ASP A 446 18.54 0.38 -26.36
N LEU A 447 17.69 -0.59 -25.99
CA LEU A 447 18.05 -2.01 -25.84
C LEU A 447 18.03 -2.78 -27.17
N GLU A 448 17.42 -2.22 -28.23
CA GLU A 448 17.28 -2.86 -29.54
C GLU A 448 18.52 -2.70 -30.45
N ALA A 449 19.70 -2.37 -29.90
CA ALA A 449 20.94 -2.58 -30.64
C ALA A 449 21.22 -4.09 -30.70
N PRO A 450 21.11 -4.77 -31.88
CA PRO A 450 21.33 -6.20 -31.94
C PRO A 450 22.79 -6.47 -31.59
N ALA A 451 23.04 -7.14 -30.47
CA ALA A 451 24.29 -7.86 -30.27
C ALA A 451 24.48 -8.77 -31.51
N PRO A 452 25.72 -8.92 -32.03
CA PRO A 452 25.95 -9.80 -33.17
C PRO A 452 25.40 -11.19 -32.84
N VAL A 453 24.30 -11.56 -33.51
CA VAL A 453 23.60 -12.80 -33.25
C VAL A 453 24.50 -13.94 -33.69
N ASP A 454 24.75 -14.90 -32.80
CA ASP A 454 25.54 -16.08 -33.10
C ASP A 454 24.99 -16.74 -34.38
N PRO A 455 25.79 -16.90 -35.45
CA PRO A 455 25.36 -17.54 -36.68
C PRO A 455 24.73 -18.92 -36.48
N ALA A 456 25.12 -19.65 -35.42
CA ALA A 456 24.52 -20.92 -35.03
C ALA A 456 23.07 -20.75 -34.53
N LEU A 457 22.76 -19.67 -33.80
CA LEU A 457 21.40 -19.36 -33.37
C LEU A 457 20.54 -18.87 -34.54
N VAL A 458 21.11 -18.08 -35.46
CA VAL A 458 20.43 -17.64 -36.69
C VAL A 458 20.00 -18.85 -37.55
N ALA A 459 20.81 -19.91 -37.56
CA ALA A 459 20.50 -21.13 -38.30
C ALA A 459 19.30 -21.91 -37.73
N LEU A 460 18.95 -21.74 -36.45
CA LEU A 460 17.80 -22.40 -35.81
C LEU A 460 16.45 -21.76 -36.15
N HIS A 461 16.45 -20.55 -36.69
CA HIS A 461 15.24 -19.82 -37.11
C HIS A 461 14.79 -20.16 -38.54
N LYS A 462 15.58 -20.96 -39.27
CA LYS A 462 15.26 -21.48 -40.61
C LYS A 462 14.70 -22.88 -40.50
#